data_AF-A0A4U1BVM2-F1
#
_entry.id   AF-A0A4U1BVM2-F1
#
_cell.length_a   1.000
_cell.length_b   1.000
_cell.length_c   1.000
_cell.angle_alpha   90.00
_cell.angle_beta   90.00
_cell.angle_gamma   90.00
#
_symmetry.space_group_name_H-M   'P 1'
#
loop_
_entity.id
_entity.type
_entity.pdbx_description
1 polymer ?
#
loop_
_entity_poly.entity_id
_entity_poly.type
_entity_poly.pdbx_seq_one_letter_code
_entity_poly.pdbx_strand_id
1 'polypeptide(L)'
;MSNKKIKFCHNWNLKLICKNWSTIRLKDEVKFQLNHAYDIEINDEIFGECVCVYIKHFKFSDISEPLFRLDMGLNQTDGRKMLKHLYADKNIDIENSIFSYMLFEWRPQYLDIKQINIEPGIQQILKAS
;
A
#
# COMPACT_ATOMS: atom_id res chain seq x y z
N MET A 1 10.64 -14.82 15.72
CA MET A 1 10.85 -13.37 15.50
C MET A 1 9.54 -12.83 14.96
N SER A 2 8.99 -11.74 15.50
CA SER A 2 7.76 -11.15 14.95
C SER A 2 8.08 -10.42 13.65
N ASN A 3 7.20 -10.51 12.66
CA ASN A 3 7.33 -9.71 11.44
C ASN A 3 7.25 -8.22 11.77
N LYS A 4 7.81 -7.38 10.88
CA LYS A 4 7.60 -5.93 10.95
C LYS A 4 6.15 -5.61 10.58
N LYS A 5 5.56 -4.63 11.27
CA LYS A 5 4.17 -4.21 11.04
C LYS A 5 4.05 -2.98 10.15
N ILE A 6 3.10 -3.03 9.21
CA ILE A 6 2.68 -1.87 8.42
C ILE A 6 1.23 -1.55 8.78
N LYS A 7 1.05 -0.45 9.52
CA LYS A 7 -0.26 0.03 9.95
C LYS A 7 -0.92 0.90 8.89
N PHE A 8 -2.24 0.75 8.72
CA PHE A 8 -3.12 1.61 7.93
C PHE A 8 -4.29 2.06 8.80
N CYS A 9 -4.74 3.31 8.60
CA CYS A 9 -5.98 3.80 9.22
C CYS A 9 -7.23 3.32 8.48
N HIS A 10 -7.12 3.02 7.19
CA HIS A 10 -8.17 2.40 6.38
C HIS A 10 -7.59 1.86 5.06
N ASN A 11 -8.41 1.12 4.32
CA ASN A 11 -8.06 0.57 3.01
C ASN A 11 -8.29 1.60 1.88
N TRP A 12 -7.29 2.44 1.63
CA TRP A 12 -7.31 3.42 0.55
C TRP A 12 -7.52 2.77 -0.83
N ASN A 13 -8.42 3.35 -1.64
CA ASN A 13 -8.74 2.85 -2.98
C ASN A 13 -9.14 1.36 -3.03
N LEU A 14 -9.58 0.81 -1.89
CA LEU A 14 -9.81 -0.62 -1.68
C LEU A 14 -8.60 -1.52 -2.00
N LYS A 15 -7.40 -0.97 -2.22
CA LYS A 15 -6.25 -1.68 -2.78
C LYS A 15 -5.85 -2.95 -2.03
N LEU A 16 -6.06 -2.99 -0.71
CA LEU A 16 -5.66 -4.14 0.12
C LEU A 16 -6.49 -5.40 -0.17
N ILE A 17 -7.61 -5.31 -0.90
CA ILE A 17 -8.36 -6.50 -1.36
C ILE A 17 -7.74 -7.13 -2.61
N CYS A 18 -6.85 -6.41 -3.30
CA CYS A 18 -6.17 -6.92 -4.48
C CYS A 18 -5.06 -7.89 -4.08
N LYS A 19 -4.79 -8.90 -4.92
CA LYS A 19 -3.67 -9.83 -4.75
C LYS A 19 -2.33 -9.09 -4.55
N ASN A 20 -2.14 -8.04 -5.35
CA ASN A 20 -1.01 -7.13 -5.27
C ASN A 20 -1.52 -5.72 -4.99
N TRP A 21 -0.82 -4.99 -4.14
CA TRP A 21 -1.23 -3.65 -3.74
C TRP A 21 -0.02 -2.79 -3.43
N SER A 22 -0.21 -1.47 -3.48
CA SER A 22 0.89 -0.52 -3.29
C SER A 22 0.72 0.37 -2.05
N THR A 23 1.84 0.96 -1.61
CA THR A 23 1.85 2.00 -0.58
C THR A 23 2.92 3.04 -0.89
N ILE A 24 2.57 4.33 -0.80
CA ILE A 24 3.51 5.45 -0.78
C ILE A 24 3.78 5.82 0.68
N ARG A 25 5.04 5.80 1.11
CA ARG A 25 5.43 6.20 2.47
C ARG A 25 6.72 7.00 2.48
N LEU A 26 6.95 7.77 3.55
CA LEU A 26 8.25 8.39 3.79
C LEU A 26 9.33 7.29 3.80
N LYS A 27 10.47 7.56 3.16
CA LYS A 27 11.57 6.59 3.06
C LYS A 27 12.07 6.20 4.45
N ASP A 28 12.15 4.89 4.67
CA ASP A 28 12.69 4.27 5.88
C ASP A 28 13.28 2.91 5.49
N GLU A 29 14.60 2.86 5.29
CA GLU A 29 15.33 1.68 4.80
C GLU A 29 15.45 0.57 5.85
N VAL A 30 15.35 0.95 7.13
CA VAL A 30 15.37 -0.02 8.23
C VAL A 30 14.03 -0.73 8.30
N LYS A 31 12.93 0.00 8.12
CA LYS A 31 11.59 -0.58 8.17
C LYS A 31 11.23 -1.31 6.88
N PHE A 32 11.43 -0.68 5.72
CA PHE A 32 10.95 -1.18 4.43
C PHE A 32 12.08 -1.79 3.61
N GLN A 33 11.99 -3.10 3.35
CA GLN A 33 13.03 -3.90 2.74
C GLN A 33 12.42 -4.83 1.70
N LEU A 34 13.07 -4.91 0.54
CA LEU A 34 12.68 -5.80 -0.54
C LEU A 34 12.76 -7.27 -0.08
N ASN A 35 11.83 -8.10 -0.54
CA ASN A 35 11.68 -9.52 -0.21
C ASN A 35 11.45 -9.82 1.29
N HIS A 36 11.12 -8.81 2.09
CA HIS A 36 10.79 -8.99 3.50
C HIS A 36 9.28 -9.18 3.69
N ALA A 37 8.90 -9.97 4.70
CA ALA A 37 7.52 -10.20 5.06
C ALA A 37 7.02 -9.19 6.10
N TYR A 38 5.75 -8.80 5.96
CA TYR A 38 5.12 -7.80 6.81
C TYR A 38 3.72 -8.21 7.22
N ASP A 39 3.41 -7.96 8.48
CA ASP A 39 2.04 -8.04 8.97
C ASP A 39 1.36 -6.69 8.69
N ILE A 40 0.22 -6.75 8.02
CA ILE A 40 -0.61 -5.59 7.74
C ILE A 40 -1.67 -5.47 8.81
N GLU A 41 -1.78 -4.27 9.37
CA GLU A 41 -2.68 -3.97 10.47
C GLU A 41 -3.61 -2.81 10.06
N ILE A 42 -4.92 -2.99 10.26
CA ILE A 42 -5.93 -1.97 10.04
C ILE A 42 -6.73 -1.84 11.34
N ASN A 43 -6.84 -0.63 11.90
CA ASN A 43 -7.54 -0.38 13.16
C ASN A 43 -7.11 -1.32 14.30
N ASP A 44 -5.79 -1.54 14.41
CA ASP A 44 -5.15 -2.44 15.39
C ASP A 44 -5.49 -3.94 15.25
N GLU A 45 -6.18 -4.34 14.18
CA GLU A 45 -6.43 -5.74 13.83
C GLU A 45 -5.49 -6.21 12.71
N ILE A 46 -4.99 -7.45 12.82
CA ILE A 46 -4.16 -8.05 11.77
C ILE A 46 -5.04 -8.41 10.58
N PHE A 47 -4.80 -7.75 9.45
CA PHE A 47 -5.50 -7.96 8.19
C PHE A 47 -4.90 -9.11 7.38
N GLY A 48 -3.58 -9.29 7.42
CA GLY A 48 -2.89 -10.38 6.75
C GLY A 48 -1.38 -10.19 6.67
N GLU A 49 -0.70 -11.16 6.06
CA GLU A 49 0.77 -11.12 5.85
C GLU A 49 1.10 -11.02 4.36
N CYS A 50 2.02 -10.11 4.01
CA CYS A 50 2.47 -9.88 2.64
C CYS A 50 3.99 -9.87 2.52
N VAL A 51 4.50 -9.89 1.30
CA VAL A 51 5.92 -9.72 0.99
C VAL A 51 6.11 -8.47 0.13
N CYS A 52 7.10 -7.65 0.45
CA CYS A 52 7.47 -6.52 -0.41
C CYS A 52 8.21 -7.03 -1.65
N VAL A 53 7.61 -6.87 -2.83
CA VAL A 53 8.17 -7.38 -4.10
C VAL A 53 8.80 -6.29 -4.96
N TYR A 54 8.57 -5.02 -4.62
CA TYR A 54 9.17 -3.88 -5.32
C TYR A 54 9.28 -2.67 -4.40
N ILE A 55 10.38 -1.92 -4.52
CA ILE A 55 10.57 -0.62 -3.89
C ILE A 55 11.18 0.33 -4.92
N LYS A 56 10.63 1.54 -5.04
CA LYS A 56 11.23 2.64 -5.77
C LYS A 56 11.18 3.92 -4.94
N HIS A 57 12.28 4.66 -4.96
CA HIS A 57 12.41 5.93 -4.25
C HIS A 57 12.30 7.11 -5.22
N PHE A 58 11.68 8.20 -4.75
CA PHE A 58 11.56 9.45 -5.48
C PHE A 58 11.45 10.61 -4.49
N LYS A 59 11.78 11.83 -4.93
CA LYS A 59 11.42 13.02 -4.18
C LYS A 59 9.91 13.19 -4.17
N PHE A 60 9.38 13.88 -3.15
CA PHE A 60 7.96 14.22 -3.09
C PHE A 60 7.44 14.86 -4.38
N SER A 61 8.22 15.77 -4.99
CA SER A 61 7.91 16.41 -6.28
C SER A 61 7.71 15.42 -7.43
N ASP A 62 8.38 14.27 -7.40
CA ASP A 62 8.49 13.37 -8.56
C ASP A 62 7.43 12.26 -8.55
N ILE A 63 6.57 12.23 -7.53
CA ILE A 63 5.46 11.28 -7.45
C ILE A 63 4.41 11.66 -8.52
N SER A 64 4.24 10.77 -9.49
CA SER A 64 3.32 10.95 -10.61
C SER A 64 1.88 10.64 -10.22
N GLU A 65 0.92 11.24 -10.94
CA GLU A 65 -0.51 11.01 -10.70
C GLU A 65 -0.93 9.52 -10.71
N PRO A 66 -0.45 8.67 -11.64
CA PRO A 66 -0.81 7.26 -11.62
C PRO A 66 -0.51 6.56 -10.29
N LEU A 67 0.61 6.91 -9.63
CA LEU A 67 0.95 6.33 -8.33
C LEU A 67 -0.05 6.76 -7.25
N PHE A 68 -0.45 8.03 -7.22
CA PHE A 68 -1.49 8.51 -6.31
C PHE A 68 -2.84 7.85 -6.54
N ARG A 69 -3.22 7.63 -7.81
CA ARG A 69 -4.47 6.96 -8.15
C ARG A 69 -4.49 5.50 -7.70
N LEU A 70 -3.42 4.75 -7.98
CA LEU A 70 -3.31 3.35 -7.55
C LEU A 70 -3.26 3.23 -6.03
N ASP A 71 -2.47 4.08 -5.38
CA ASP A 71 -2.19 3.98 -3.96
C ASP A 71 -3.31 4.54 -3.06
N MET A 72 -3.89 5.66 -3.47
CA MET A 72 -4.78 6.45 -2.62
C MET A 72 -6.16 6.67 -3.24
N GLY A 73 -6.31 6.43 -4.55
CA GLY A 73 -7.54 6.74 -5.28
C GLY A 73 -7.70 8.24 -5.56
N LEU A 74 -6.63 9.02 -5.39
CA LEU A 74 -6.65 10.48 -5.49
C LEU A 74 -5.92 10.96 -6.75
N ASN A 75 -6.31 12.14 -7.25
CA ASN A 75 -5.51 12.87 -8.23
C ASN A 75 -4.20 13.38 -7.59
N GLN A 76 -3.27 13.90 -8.39
CA GLN A 76 -1.97 14.33 -7.88
C GLN A 76 -2.06 15.44 -6.82
N THR A 77 -2.93 16.43 -7.04
CA THR A 77 -3.08 17.58 -6.14
C THR A 77 -3.58 17.16 -4.76
N ASP A 78 -4.63 16.34 -4.71
CA ASP A 78 -5.22 15.88 -3.46
C ASP A 78 -4.36 14.82 -2.78
N GLY A 79 -3.69 13.95 -3.55
CA GLY A 79 -2.69 13.01 -3.02
C GLY A 79 -1.53 13.71 -2.32
N ARG A 80 -1.01 14.81 -2.90
CA ARG A 80 0.04 15.64 -2.26
C ARG A 80 -0.45 16.27 -0.96
N LYS A 81 -1.66 16.84 -0.95
CA LYS A 81 -2.26 17.41 0.28
C LYS A 81 -2.42 16.33 1.35
N MET A 82 -2.89 15.14 0.97
CA MET A 82 -3.07 14.02 1.88
C MET A 82 -1.74 13.54 2.48
N LEU A 83 -0.68 13.38 1.68
CA LEU A 83 0.64 13.01 2.21
C LEU A 83 1.17 14.05 3.20
N LYS A 84 1.02 15.35 2.91
CA LYS A 84 1.39 16.41 3.87
C LYS A 84 0.62 16.28 5.17
N HIS A 85 -0.68 16.02 5.08
CA HIS A 85 -1.53 15.84 6.26
C HIS A 85 -1.11 14.62 7.10
N LEU A 86 -0.87 13.46 6.46
CA LEU A 86 -0.46 12.21 7.14
C LEU A 86 0.86 12.33 7.92
N TYR A 87 1.72 13.26 7.53
CA TYR A 87 3.04 13.46 8.14
C TYR A 87 3.20 14.83 8.79
N ALA A 88 2.11 15.59 8.97
CA ALA A 88 2.13 16.94 9.54
C ALA A 88 2.78 16.95 10.94
N ASP A 89 2.53 15.92 11.74
CA ASP A 89 3.04 15.81 13.11
C ASP A 89 4.52 15.38 13.19
N LYS A 90 5.17 15.07 12.06
CA LYS A 90 6.54 14.54 12.07
C LYS A 90 7.64 15.60 12.11
N ASN A 91 7.31 16.90 12.10
CA ASN A 91 8.26 18.00 12.04
C ASN A 91 9.37 17.79 10.97
N ILE A 92 8.96 17.38 9.77
CA ILE A 92 9.84 17.14 8.62
C ILE A 92 9.49 18.09 7.48
N ASP A 93 10.50 18.45 6.70
CA ASP A 93 10.29 19.12 5.42
C ASP A 93 9.82 18.10 4.37
N ILE A 94 8.50 18.00 4.20
CA ILE A 94 7.85 17.08 3.27
C ILE A 94 8.30 17.31 1.82
N GLU A 95 8.48 18.57 1.42
CA GLU A 95 8.75 18.92 0.01
C GLU A 95 10.11 18.40 -0.43
N ASN A 96 11.09 18.43 0.47
CA ASN A 96 12.44 17.93 0.23
C ASN A 96 12.64 16.47 0.66
N SER A 97 11.60 15.82 1.19
CA SER A 97 11.67 14.44 1.64
C SER A 97 11.66 13.43 0.49
N ILE A 98 12.30 12.29 0.73
CA ILE A 98 12.26 11.14 -0.17
C ILE A 98 11.14 10.21 0.28
N PHE A 99 10.32 9.80 -0.67
CA PHE A 99 9.26 8.81 -0.49
C PHE A 99 9.64 7.50 -1.18
N SER A 100 9.07 6.41 -0.66
CA SER A 100 9.14 5.08 -1.23
C SER A 100 7.76 4.67 -1.72
N TYR A 101 7.66 4.32 -2.99
CA TYR A 101 6.55 3.52 -3.50
C TYR A 101 6.93 2.07 -3.42
N MET A 102 6.05 1.28 -2.83
CA MET A 102 6.29 -0.13 -2.61
C MET A 102 5.13 -0.93 -3.21
N LEU A 103 5.45 -2.08 -3.78
CA LEU A 103 4.47 -3.09 -4.18
C LEU A 103 4.59 -4.29 -3.25
N PHE A 104 3.44 -4.80 -2.83
CA PHE A 104 3.32 -5.95 -1.96
C PHE A 104 2.46 -7.01 -2.61
N GLU A 105 2.83 -8.28 -2.38
CA GLU A 105 2.02 -9.45 -2.73
C GLU A 105 1.58 -10.13 -1.44
N TRP A 106 0.28 -10.40 -1.30
CA TRP A 106 -0.23 -11.18 -0.17
C TRP A 106 0.32 -12.60 -0.19
N ARG A 107 0.68 -13.13 0.98
CA ARG A 107 1.04 -14.55 1.06
C ARG A 107 -0.21 -15.43 0.81
N PRO A 108 -0.08 -16.57 0.12
CA PRO A 108 -1.21 -17.38 -0.34
C PRO A 108 -2.22 -17.76 0.75
N GLN A 109 -1.77 -18.00 1.99
CA GLN A 109 -2.63 -18.37 3.10
C GLN A 109 -3.58 -17.25 3.58
N TYR A 110 -3.34 -15.99 3.17
CA TYR A 110 -4.20 -14.84 3.44
C TYR A 110 -5.03 -14.43 2.21
N LEU A 111 -4.89 -15.15 1.09
CA LEU A 111 -5.78 -15.04 -0.06
C LEU A 111 -7.05 -15.87 0.14
N ASP A 112 -7.52 -16.12 1.37
CA ASP A 112 -8.80 -16.82 1.56
C ASP A 112 -9.92 -15.86 1.11
N ILE A 113 -10.29 -15.98 -0.17
CA ILE A 113 -11.31 -15.24 -0.94
C ILE A 113 -12.71 -15.52 -0.40
N LYS A 114 -12.90 -15.50 0.92
CA LYS A 114 -14.21 -15.65 1.58
C LYS A 114 -14.87 -14.30 1.89
N GLN A 115 -14.23 -13.19 1.55
CA GLN A 115 -14.79 -11.85 1.72
C GLN A 115 -14.90 -11.02 0.43
N ILE A 116 -14.43 -11.54 -0.72
CA ILE A 116 -14.80 -10.94 -1.99
C ILE A 116 -16.10 -11.62 -2.43
N ASN A 117 -17.24 -10.98 -2.15
CA ASN A 117 -18.44 -11.19 -2.96
C ASN A 117 -18.09 -10.75 -4.38
N ILE A 118 -17.42 -11.63 -5.13
CA ILE A 118 -17.14 -11.44 -6.54
C ILE A 118 -18.51 -11.45 -7.20
N GLU A 119 -18.94 -10.31 -7.73
CA GLU A 119 -20.15 -10.26 -8.53
C GLU A 119 -20.12 -11.38 -9.57
N PRO A 120 -21.24 -12.07 -9.84
CA PRO A 120 -21.29 -13.25 -10.70
C PRO A 120 -20.62 -13.09 -12.08
N GLY A 121 -20.54 -11.85 -12.58
CA GLY A 121 -19.90 -11.52 -13.86
C GLY A 121 -18.38 -11.74 -13.90
N ILE A 122 -17.65 -11.53 -12.81
CA ILE A 122 -16.18 -11.69 -12.80
C ILE A 122 -15.78 -13.18 -12.70
N GLN A 123 -16.62 -14.01 -12.08
CA GLN A 123 -16.44 -15.47 -12.03
C GLN A 123 -16.43 -16.14 -13.41
N GLN A 124 -17.14 -15.58 -14.41
CA GLN A 124 -17.15 -16.11 -15.77
C GLN A 124 -15.84 -15.84 -16.51
N ILE A 125 -15.19 -14.69 -16.26
CA ILE A 125 -13.94 -14.30 -16.96
C ILE A 125 -12.77 -15.18 -16.50
N LEU A 126 -12.70 -15.49 -15.21
CA LEU A 126 -11.63 -16.32 -14.63
C LEU A 126 -11.71 -17.80 -15.01
N LYS A 127 -12.88 -18.30 -15.43
CA LYS A 127 -13.06 -19.69 -15.90
C LYS A 127 -12.76 -19.89 -17.39
N ALA A 128 -12.55 -18.80 -18.13
CA ALA A 128 -12.26 -18.81 -19.55
C ALA A 128 -10.77 -18.58 -19.88
N SER A 129 -9.91 -18.51 -18.85
CA SER A 129 -8.44 -18.37 -18.94
C SER A 129 -7.75 -19.65 -18.50
#